data_AF-A0A068FND1-F1
#
_entry.id   AF-A0A068FND1-F1
#
_cell.length_a   1.000
_cell.length_b   1.000
_cell.length_c   1.000
_cell.angle_alpha   90.00
_cell.angle_beta   90.00
_cell.angle_gamma   90.00
#
_symmetry.space_group_name_H-M   'P 1'
#
loop_
_entity.id
_entity.type
_entity.pdbx_description
1 polymer ?
#
loop_
_entity_poly.entity_id
_entity_poly.type
_entity_poly.pdbx_seq_one_letter_code
_entity_poly.pdbx_strand_id
1 'polypeptide(L)'
;MARSTDPLVVGRVIGDVIDMFVPSNDMAVYYGSKQVTNGCEIKPSATVDRPKVQIAGRHFDDSLYTLVMTDPDAPSPSEPNMREWVH
;
A
#
# COMPACT_ATOMS: atom_id res chain seq x y z
N MET A 1 -18.07 -4.68 8.49
CA MET A 1 -18.33 -4.84 7.03
C MET A 1 -17.17 -5.63 6.46
N ALA A 2 -17.42 -6.63 5.60
CA ALA A 2 -16.33 -7.32 4.92
C ALA A 2 -15.52 -6.28 4.14
N ARG A 3 -14.21 -6.24 4.38
CA ARG A 3 -13.31 -5.31 3.69
C ARG A 3 -13.24 -5.75 2.23
N SER A 4 -13.64 -4.89 1.31
CA SER A 4 -13.58 -5.19 -0.12
C SER A 4 -12.12 -5.14 -0.57
N THR A 5 -11.61 -6.28 -1.04
CA THR A 5 -10.33 -6.39 -1.74
C THR A 5 -10.48 -6.06 -3.23
N ASP A 6 -11.69 -5.77 -3.70
CA ASP A 6 -12.00 -5.54 -5.12
C ASP A 6 -11.11 -4.44 -5.73
N PRO A 7 -10.83 -3.30 -5.06
CA PRO A 7 -9.91 -2.31 -5.61
C PRO A 7 -8.49 -2.84 -5.83
N LEU A 8 -8.02 -3.76 -4.98
CA LEU A 8 -6.70 -4.38 -5.10
C LEU A 8 -6.66 -5.43 -6.22
N VAL A 9 -7.79 -6.09 -6.49
CA VAL A 9 -7.93 -7.01 -7.63
C VAL A 9 -8.03 -6.23 -8.94
N VAL A 10 -8.86 -5.19 -9.00
CA VAL A 10 -9.03 -4.34 -10.19
C VAL A 10 -7.72 -3.64 -10.56
N GLY A 11 -6.96 -3.17 -9.56
CA GLY A 11 -5.63 -2.59 -9.74
C GLY A 11 -4.51 -3.61 -9.96
N ARG A 12 -4.82 -4.91 -10.04
CA ARG A 12 -3.86 -6.03 -10.18
C ARG A 12 -2.80 -6.17 -9.09
N VAL A 13 -2.91 -5.40 -8.00
CA VAL A 13 -2.04 -5.55 -6.82
C VAL A 13 -2.13 -6.97 -6.26
N ILE A 14 -3.36 -7.49 -6.13
CA ILE A 14 -3.55 -8.92 -5.93
C ILE A 14 -3.35 -9.62 -7.27
N GLY A 15 -2.39 -10.54 -7.33
CA GLY A 15 -1.94 -11.22 -8.55
C GLY A 15 -0.54 -10.78 -8.96
N ASP A 16 -0.32 -9.47 -9.16
CA ASP A 16 1.00 -9.00 -9.57
C ASP A 16 1.96 -8.88 -8.38
N VAL A 17 1.50 -8.42 -7.20
CA VAL A 17 2.38 -8.12 -6.05
C VAL A 17 2.17 -9.09 -4.88
N ILE A 18 0.90 -9.38 -4.57
CA ILE A 18 0.55 -10.22 -3.42
C ILE A 18 -0.51 -11.27 -3.78
N ASP A 19 -0.54 -12.36 -3.03
CA ASP A 19 -1.60 -13.36 -3.11
C ASP A 19 -2.92 -12.86 -2.52
N MET A 20 -4.01 -13.52 -2.90
CA MET A 20 -5.33 -13.25 -2.31
C MET A 20 -5.31 -13.47 -0.79
N PHE A 21 -5.83 -12.50 -0.04
CA PHE A 21 -5.83 -12.55 1.42
C PHE A 21 -7.12 -11.96 2.00
N VAL A 22 -7.37 -12.22 3.28
CA VAL A 22 -8.44 -11.59 4.06
C VAL A 22 -7.81 -10.53 4.96
N PRO A 23 -8.08 -9.22 4.75
CA PRO A 23 -7.43 -8.17 5.55
C PRO A 23 -7.84 -8.26 7.02
N SER A 24 -6.88 -8.32 7.94
CA SER A 24 -7.09 -8.48 9.39
C SER A 24 -7.00 -7.18 10.19
N ASN A 25 -6.09 -6.27 9.84
CA ASN A 25 -5.84 -5.02 10.55
C ASN A 25 -6.17 -3.82 9.66
N ASP A 26 -6.66 -2.73 10.26
CA ASP A 26 -6.88 -1.48 9.51
C ASP A 26 -5.57 -0.69 9.48
N MET A 27 -5.22 -0.19 8.29
CA MET A 27 -4.06 0.67 8.10
C MET A 27 -4.50 1.94 7.37
N ALA A 28 -4.01 3.09 7.83
CA ALA A 28 -4.21 4.37 7.16
C ALA A 28 -2.86 5.04 6.93
N VAL A 29 -2.64 5.49 5.71
CA VAL A 29 -1.40 6.14 5.26
C VAL A 29 -1.73 7.57 4.85
N TYR A 30 -0.89 8.52 5.27
CA TYR A 30 -1.09 9.94 5.02
C TYR A 30 0.20 10.61 4.52
N TYR A 31 0.08 11.40 3.45
CA TYR A 31 1.08 12.37 3.04
C TYR A 31 0.55 13.78 3.37
N GLY A 32 1.11 14.41 4.41
CA GLY A 32 0.58 15.65 4.96
C GLY A 32 -0.87 15.47 5.45
N SER A 33 -1.80 16.25 4.89
CA SER A 33 -3.24 16.15 5.17
C SER A 33 -3.99 15.19 4.25
N LYS A 34 -3.34 14.63 3.20
CA LYS A 34 -3.98 13.75 2.23
C LYS A 34 -3.88 12.29 2.67
N GLN A 35 -5.02 11.64 2.84
CA GLN A 35 -5.10 10.19 3.05
C GLN A 35 -4.91 9.46 1.72
N VAL A 36 -4.10 8.40 1.73
CA VAL A 36 -3.95 7.48 0.60
C VAL A 36 -5.17 6.55 0.57
N THR A 37 -5.82 6.46 -0.58
CA THR A 37 -6.86 5.47 -0.88
C THR A 37 -6.47 4.68 -2.12
N ASN A 38 -6.96 3.43 -2.24
CA ASN A 38 -6.63 2.56 -3.36
C ASN A 38 -7.02 3.22 -4.69
N GLY A 39 -6.05 3.33 -5.61
CA GLY A 39 -6.22 3.95 -6.92
C GLY A 39 -6.19 5.48 -6.94
N CYS A 40 -5.93 6.16 -5.81
CA CYS A 40 -5.81 7.62 -5.81
C CYS A 40 -4.46 8.07 -6.40
N GLU A 41 -4.50 9.15 -7.19
CA GLU A 41 -3.28 9.77 -7.72
C GLU A 41 -2.70 10.76 -6.70
N ILE A 42 -1.40 10.68 -6.46
CA ILE A 42 -0.66 11.63 -5.61
C ILE A 42 0.54 12.15 -6.40
N LYS A 43 0.72 13.48 -6.40
CA LYS A 43 1.85 14.10 -7.09
C LYS A 43 3.17 13.67 -6.43
N PRO A 44 4.22 13.33 -7.20
CA PRO A 44 5.53 12.98 -6.64
C PRO A 44 6.11 14.06 -5.71
N SER A 45 5.85 15.34 -6.01
CA SER A 45 6.28 16.46 -5.15
C SER A 45 5.65 16.45 -3.75
N ALA A 46 4.51 15.75 -3.58
CA ALA A 46 3.83 15.61 -2.29
C ALA A 46 4.27 14.34 -1.52
N THR A 47 5.10 13.49 -2.13
CA THR A 47 5.58 12.21 -1.56
C THR A 47 7.08 12.18 -1.35
N VAL A 48 7.74 13.35 -1.32
CA VAL A 48 9.19 13.47 -1.09
C VAL A 48 9.56 13.02 0.32
N ASP A 49 8.76 13.42 1.32
CA ASP A 49 8.93 13.00 2.71
C ASP A 49 8.15 11.71 2.99
N ARG A 50 8.66 10.90 3.93
CA ARG A 50 7.99 9.67 4.36
C ARG A 50 6.55 9.90 4.85
N PRO A 51 5.61 8.99 4.59
CA PRO A 51 4.23 9.14 5.05
C PRO A 51 4.11 8.89 6.55
N LYS A 52 3.00 9.39 7.12
CA LYS A 52 2.53 8.95 8.43
C LYS A 52 1.67 7.70 8.25
N VAL A 53 2.02 6.63 8.97
CA VAL A 53 1.28 5.37 8.94
C VAL A 53 0.64 5.11 10.29
N GLN A 54 -0.64 4.76 10.27
CA GLN A 54 -1.41 4.35 11.43
C GLN A 54 -1.90 2.93 11.21
N ILE A 55 -1.55 2.02 12.11
CA ILE A 55 -2.04 0.65 12.11
C ILE A 55 -2.94 0.50 13.33
N ALA A 56 -4.18 0.07 13.12
CA ALA A 56 -5.08 -0.24 14.21
C ALA A 56 -4.57 -1.49 14.94
N GLY A 57 -4.21 -1.31 16.21
CA GLY A 57 -3.80 -2.38 17.12
C GLY A 57 -4.63 -2.36 18.40
N ARG A 58 -4.69 -3.50 19.10
CA ARG A 58 -5.17 -3.53 20.48
C ARG A 58 -4.04 -3.09 21.39
N HIS A 59 -4.35 -2.31 22.43
CA HIS A 59 -3.39 -1.74 23.37
C HIS A 59 -2.53 -2.77 24.13
N PHE A 60 -2.83 -4.07 24.00
CA PHE A 60 -2.22 -5.20 24.70
C PHE A 60 -1.66 -6.28 23.75
N ASP A 61 -1.49 -5.95 22.47
CA ASP A 61 -0.96 -6.88 21.48
C ASP A 61 0.54 -6.62 21.28
N ASP A 62 1.40 -7.53 21.76
CA ASP A 62 2.86 -7.48 21.61
C ASP A 62 3.32 -7.79 20.16
N SER A 63 2.39 -7.84 19.21
CA SER A 63 2.65 -8.10 17.81
C SER A 63 3.53 -7.02 17.18
N LEU A 64 4.61 -7.46 16.54
CA LEU A 64 5.47 -6.63 15.71
C LEU A 64 5.01 -6.71 14.25
N TYR A 65 4.99 -5.57 13.56
CA TYR A 65 4.58 -5.47 12.16
C TYR A 65 5.75 -5.00 11.29
N THR A 66 5.77 -5.46 10.05
CA THR A 66 6.68 -4.96 9.01
C THR A 66 5.87 -4.20 7.96
N LEU A 67 6.33 -3.01 7.60
CA LEU A 67 5.75 -2.18 6.54
C LEU A 67 6.70 -2.18 5.34
N VAL A 68 6.18 -2.46 4.15
CA VAL A 68 6.93 -2.44 2.89
C VAL A 68 6.23 -1.49 1.91
N MET A 69 7.02 -0.66 1.23
CA MET A 69 6.58 0.18 0.12
C MET A 69 7.42 -0.20 -1.11
N THR A 70 6.75 -0.60 -2.20
CA THR A 70 7.38 -1.17 -3.39
C THR A 70 6.67 -0.69 -4.65
N ASP A 71 7.40 -0.57 -5.74
CA ASP A 71 6.89 -0.22 -7.08
C ASP A 71 7.05 -1.42 -8.02
N PRO A 72 5.95 -2.11 -8.38
CA PRO A 72 5.97 -3.24 -9.31
C PRO A 72 6.07 -2.84 -10.78
N ASP A 73 6.01 -1.54 -11.07
CA ASP A 73 5.94 -0.98 -12.42
C ASP A 73 7.25 -0.30 -12.83
N ALA A 74 8.36 -0.54 -12.14
CA ALA A 74 9.65 0.08 -12.47
C ALA A 74 10.32 -0.57 -13.70
N PRO A 75 10.85 0.22 -14.68
CA PRO A 75 10.75 1.68 -14.82
C PRO A 75 9.43 2.15 -15.46
N SER A 76 8.66 1.25 -16.08
CA SER A 76 7.31 1.56 -16.59
C SER A 76 6.37 0.36 -16.44
N PRO A 77 5.06 0.57 -16.29
CA PRO A 77 4.07 -0.52 -16.16
C PRO A 77 3.98 -1.41 -17.41
N SER A 78 4.39 -0.90 -18.58
CA SER A 78 4.44 -1.67 -19.83
C SER A 78 5.66 -2.56 -19.95
N GLU A 79 6.79 -2.14 -19.36
CA GLU A 79 8.06 -2.87 -19.39
C GLU A 79 8.69 -2.86 -17.99
N PRO A 80 8.10 -3.58 -17.02
CA PRO A 80 8.50 -3.51 -15.63
C PRO A 80 9.71 -4.42 -15.36
N ASN A 81 10.81 -4.24 -16.09
CA ASN A 81 11.99 -5.11 -16.01
C ASN A 81 12.87 -4.88 -14.77
N MET A 82 12.59 -3.82 -14.00
CA MET A 82 13.24 -3.53 -12.71
C MET A 82 12.30 -3.81 -11.53
N ARG A 83 11.15 -4.44 -11.77
CA ARG A 83 10.23 -4.79 -10.68
C ARG A 83 10.84 -5.84 -9.75
N GLU A 84 10.66 -5.75 -8.43
CA GLU A 84 10.02 -4.64 -7.71
C GLU A 84 11.07 -3.66 -7.17
N TRP A 85 10.80 -2.35 -7.27
CA TRP A 85 11.66 -1.33 -6.71
C TRP A 85 11.24 -0.97 -5.29
N VAL A 86 12.12 -1.23 -4.32
CA VAL A 86 11.87 -0.89 -2.90
C VAL A 86 12.14 0.59 -2.66
N HIS A 87 11.14 1.30 -2.14
CA HIS A 87 11.19 2.74 -1.86
C HIS A 87 11.90 3.10 -0.55
#